data_AF-A0A956SV70-F1
#
_entry.id   AF-A0A956SV70-F1
#
_cell.length_a   1.000
_cell.length_b   1.000
_cell.length_c   1.000
_cell.angle_alpha   90.00
_cell.angle_beta   90.00
_cell.angle_gamma   90.00
#
_symmetry.space_group_name_H-M   'P 1'
#
loop_
_entity.id
_entity.type
_entity.pdbx_description
1 polymer ?
#
loop_
_entity_poly.entity_id
_entity_poly.type
_entity_poly.pdbx_seq_one_letter_code
_entity_poly.pdbx_strand_id
1 'polypeptide(L)'
;MRRAGPAIGIALATLASACGGGAGGAPVAAPAYLDPTVFEARSEGSGAFGVWTLDGRGRPAYDYTLDQSTDDRALWANSRGRARRTHWHLVGNDRVNALATNDGTVEVVDGRRTTEYWNRVDEGSGNYGGGFGYLVDGARVACTHWADRPLDAPLDRRFEIGGFTKRARFDRWEVVERTRAPFGTDAVLLREIAITNRGDDARDVQWVEFWDWNLHGIQATPFAAGPLLDATEASRAAFNGSFRLRSAYDEGNAALRVEASLAPGVAAPPRDQPADRNYYPAPLFLASLDAAPFAHDADQAAFFGDGGRARPEAIVKGRGSTDVADLDARGGPAVLALRVPVMLAPGETKRIRFLFGRPDDVAEIPAL
;
A
#
# COMPACT_ATOMS: atom_id res chain seq x y z
N MET A 1 -49.15 28.80 -31.23
CA MET A 1 -47.81 28.20 -31.46
C MET A 1 -47.26 27.68 -30.13
N ARG A 2 -47.44 26.39 -29.85
CA ARG A 2 -46.81 25.65 -28.75
C ARG A 2 -46.14 24.43 -29.41
N ARG A 3 -44.81 24.31 -29.32
CA ARG A 3 -44.09 23.11 -29.75
C ARG A 3 -43.87 22.23 -28.52
N ALA A 4 -44.50 21.06 -28.52
CA ALA A 4 -44.22 19.96 -27.60
C ALA A 4 -42.95 19.24 -28.08
N GLY A 5 -41.99 19.00 -27.19
CA GLY A 5 -40.82 18.15 -27.44
C GLY A 5 -41.17 16.67 -27.23
N PRO A 6 -40.46 15.73 -27.88
CA PRO A 6 -40.83 14.33 -27.86
C PRO A 6 -40.40 13.65 -26.54
N ALA A 7 -41.30 12.84 -25.99
CA ALA A 7 -41.01 11.90 -24.93
C ALA A 7 -40.25 10.69 -25.52
N ILE A 8 -39.07 10.39 -24.98
CA ILE A 8 -38.32 9.16 -25.29
C ILE A 8 -38.84 8.08 -24.35
N GLY A 9 -39.73 7.22 -24.86
CA GLY A 9 -40.16 5.99 -24.20
C GLY A 9 -39.13 4.89 -24.42
N ILE A 10 -38.57 4.36 -23.33
CA ILE A 10 -37.71 3.17 -23.38
C ILE A 10 -38.61 1.94 -23.49
N ALA A 11 -38.59 1.27 -24.64
CA ALA A 11 -39.24 -0.01 -24.84
C ALA A 11 -38.40 -1.11 -24.18
N LEU A 12 -38.92 -1.76 -23.13
CA LEU A 12 -38.41 -3.05 -22.67
C LEU A 12 -38.84 -4.12 -23.67
N ALA A 13 -37.87 -4.66 -24.42
CA ALA A 13 -38.09 -5.86 -25.22
C ALA A 13 -38.01 -7.09 -24.32
N THR A 14 -39.13 -7.76 -24.09
CA THR A 14 -39.21 -9.10 -23.50
C THR A 14 -38.75 -10.13 -24.53
N LEU A 15 -37.57 -10.72 -24.31
CA LEU A 15 -37.10 -11.89 -25.05
C LEU A 15 -37.81 -13.13 -24.50
N ALA A 16 -38.85 -13.59 -25.19
CA ALA A 16 -39.41 -14.91 -25.01
C ALA A 16 -38.47 -15.94 -25.66
N SER A 17 -37.90 -16.82 -24.84
CA SER A 17 -37.05 -17.92 -25.29
C SER A 17 -37.93 -19.01 -25.92
N ALA A 18 -37.76 -19.25 -27.22
CA ALA A 18 -38.35 -20.38 -27.93
C ALA A 18 -37.40 -21.59 -27.78
N CYS A 19 -37.75 -22.53 -26.91
CA CYS A 19 -37.08 -23.82 -26.84
C CYS A 19 -37.47 -24.67 -28.05
N GLY A 20 -36.63 -24.63 -29.10
CA GLY A 20 -36.66 -25.61 -30.18
C GLY A 20 -36.06 -26.93 -29.71
N GLY A 21 -36.84 -28.00 -29.78
CA GLY A 21 -36.37 -29.36 -29.57
C GLY A 21 -35.45 -29.81 -30.70
N GLY A 22 -34.19 -30.06 -30.37
CA GLY A 22 -33.20 -30.70 -31.24
C GLY A 22 -32.70 -31.99 -30.57
N ALA A 23 -32.87 -33.10 -31.26
CA ALA A 23 -32.55 -34.45 -30.79
C ALA A 23 -31.04 -34.73 -30.72
N GLY A 24 -30.62 -35.48 -29.69
CA GLY A 24 -29.76 -36.65 -29.88
C GLY A 24 -28.24 -36.49 -29.93
N GLY A 25 -27.64 -35.53 -29.22
CA GLY A 25 -26.20 -35.61 -28.89
C GLY A 25 -26.01 -36.34 -27.56
N ALA A 26 -25.18 -37.39 -27.51
CA ALA A 26 -24.74 -37.95 -26.23
C ALA A 26 -24.11 -36.82 -25.40
N PRO A 27 -24.43 -36.68 -24.10
CA PRO A 27 -23.84 -35.64 -23.28
C PRO A 27 -22.32 -35.84 -23.33
N VAL A 28 -21.62 -34.86 -23.90
CA VAL A 28 -20.17 -34.76 -23.72
C VAL A 28 -19.98 -34.73 -22.21
N ALA A 29 -19.32 -35.74 -21.66
CA ALA A 29 -19.01 -35.78 -20.25
C ALA A 29 -18.38 -34.43 -19.90
N ALA A 30 -19.03 -33.67 -19.00
CA ALA A 30 -18.44 -32.45 -18.49
C ALA A 30 -17.03 -32.82 -18.03
N PRO A 31 -15.98 -32.09 -18.44
CA PRO A 31 -14.64 -32.38 -17.95
C PRO A 31 -14.73 -32.50 -16.44
N ALA A 32 -14.10 -33.55 -15.89
CA ALA A 32 -14.07 -33.78 -14.45
C ALA A 32 -13.82 -32.42 -13.78
N TYR A 33 -14.74 -32.02 -12.90
CA TYR A 33 -14.73 -30.71 -12.28
C TYR A 33 -13.33 -30.50 -11.71
N LEU A 34 -12.56 -29.58 -12.31
CA LEU A 34 -11.24 -29.26 -11.79
C LEU A 34 -11.45 -28.81 -10.35
N ASP A 35 -10.74 -29.42 -9.42
CA ASP A 35 -10.72 -28.94 -8.05
C ASP A 35 -10.17 -27.50 -8.08
N PRO A 36 -11.00 -26.47 -7.78
CA PRO A 36 -10.58 -25.09 -7.91
C PRO A 36 -9.52 -24.68 -6.87
N THR A 37 -9.14 -25.61 -5.97
CA THR A 37 -8.12 -25.40 -4.95
C THR A 37 -6.75 -26.00 -5.32
N VAL A 38 -6.69 -26.81 -6.37
CA VAL A 38 -5.46 -27.44 -6.85
C VAL A 38 -4.97 -26.71 -8.10
N PHE A 39 -3.75 -26.18 -8.01
CA PHE A 39 -3.12 -25.47 -9.11
C PHE A 39 -1.92 -26.25 -9.62
N GLU A 40 -1.76 -26.26 -10.94
CA GLU A 40 -0.58 -26.80 -11.59
C GLU A 40 0.34 -25.65 -12.03
N ALA A 41 1.65 -25.86 -11.92
CA ALA A 41 2.60 -24.91 -12.47
C ALA A 41 2.44 -24.89 -14.00
N ARG A 42 2.17 -23.71 -14.54
CA ARG A 42 1.87 -23.46 -15.95
C ARG A 42 2.64 -22.21 -16.38
N SER A 43 3.20 -22.23 -17.58
CA SER A 43 3.92 -21.07 -18.13
C SER A 43 2.97 -20.11 -18.85
N GLU A 44 1.74 -20.54 -19.13
CA GLU A 44 0.68 -19.72 -19.69
C GLU A 44 0.47 -18.45 -18.85
N GLY A 45 0.44 -17.28 -19.52
CA GLY A 45 0.37 -15.97 -18.87
C GLY A 45 1.72 -15.41 -18.39
N SER A 46 2.81 -16.17 -18.48
CA SER A 46 4.18 -15.66 -18.30
C SER A 46 4.60 -14.83 -19.51
N GLY A 47 5.61 -13.96 -19.36
CA GLY A 47 6.05 -13.12 -20.46
C GLY A 47 7.18 -12.17 -20.10
N ALA A 48 7.21 -11.01 -20.76
CA ALA A 48 8.28 -10.03 -20.61
C ALA A 48 8.42 -9.50 -19.17
N PHE A 49 7.33 -9.46 -18.39
CA PHE A 49 7.33 -8.91 -17.03
C PHE A 49 7.80 -9.90 -15.97
N GLY A 50 7.72 -11.20 -16.23
CA GLY A 50 7.82 -12.22 -15.19
C GLY A 50 7.24 -13.57 -15.57
N VAL A 51 7.20 -14.47 -14.57
CA VAL A 51 6.78 -15.86 -14.74
C VAL A 51 5.73 -16.25 -13.69
N TRP A 52 4.72 -17.00 -14.10
CA TRP A 52 3.81 -17.67 -13.17
C TRP A 52 4.49 -18.88 -12.54
N THR A 53 4.27 -19.03 -11.24
CA THR A 53 4.78 -20.11 -10.40
C THR A 53 3.75 -20.47 -9.35
N LEU A 54 4.09 -21.42 -8.47
CA LEU A 54 3.33 -21.72 -7.27
C LEU A 54 4.09 -21.22 -6.04
N ASP A 55 3.36 -20.67 -5.07
CA ASP A 55 3.89 -20.33 -3.76
C ASP A 55 4.12 -21.59 -2.90
N GLY A 56 4.67 -21.41 -1.70
CA GLY A 56 4.92 -22.53 -0.77
C GLY A 56 3.66 -23.26 -0.29
N ARG A 57 2.46 -22.79 -0.63
CA ARG A 57 1.16 -23.41 -0.34
C ARG A 57 0.51 -23.97 -1.61
N GLY A 58 1.21 -24.01 -2.74
CA GLY A 58 0.68 -24.49 -4.01
C GLY A 58 -0.29 -23.53 -4.70
N ARG A 59 -0.31 -22.25 -4.32
CA ARG A 59 -1.20 -21.23 -4.92
C ARG A 59 -0.47 -20.43 -6.00
N PRO A 60 -1.15 -19.91 -7.03
CA PRO A 60 -0.53 -19.09 -8.06
C PRO A 60 0.20 -17.89 -7.47
N ALA A 61 1.40 -17.65 -7.98
CA ALA A 61 2.19 -16.47 -7.73
C ALA A 61 2.89 -16.02 -9.01
N TYR A 62 3.10 -14.71 -9.15
CA TYR A 62 3.79 -14.12 -10.28
C TYR A 62 5.13 -13.55 -9.82
N ASP A 63 6.22 -14.14 -10.28
CA ASP A 63 7.58 -13.63 -10.06
C ASP A 63 7.86 -12.53 -11.08
N TYR A 64 7.87 -11.29 -10.63
CA TYR A 64 8.15 -10.13 -11.47
C TYR A 64 9.67 -9.96 -11.61
N THR A 65 10.19 -10.21 -12.81
CA THR A 65 11.63 -10.29 -13.09
C THR A 65 12.17 -9.13 -13.93
N LEU A 66 11.29 -8.31 -14.51
CA LEU A 66 11.69 -7.19 -15.35
C LEU A 66 12.35 -6.07 -14.52
N ASP A 67 13.50 -5.56 -14.96
CA ASP A 67 14.00 -4.27 -14.49
C ASP A 67 13.22 -3.16 -15.19
N GLN A 68 12.24 -2.61 -14.50
CA GLN A 68 11.39 -1.56 -15.05
C GLN A 68 12.13 -0.24 -15.29
N SER A 69 13.29 -0.02 -14.65
CA SER A 69 14.03 1.25 -14.76
C SER A 69 14.84 1.36 -16.05
N THR A 70 15.20 0.22 -16.64
CA THR A 70 16.07 0.14 -17.82
C THR A 70 15.40 -0.50 -19.04
N ASP A 71 14.34 -1.30 -18.86
CA ASP A 71 13.70 -2.01 -19.97
C ASP A 71 12.45 -1.30 -20.48
N ASP A 72 12.45 -0.88 -21.75
CA ASP A 72 11.33 -0.15 -22.37
C ASP A 72 10.03 -0.95 -22.47
N ARG A 73 10.07 -2.28 -22.36
CA ARG A 73 8.86 -3.10 -22.29
C ARG A 73 8.03 -2.80 -21.04
N ALA A 74 8.62 -2.16 -20.02
CA ALA A 74 7.89 -1.71 -18.85
C ALA A 74 6.98 -0.50 -19.11
N LEU A 75 7.11 0.17 -20.26
CA LEU A 75 6.29 1.32 -20.60
C LEU A 75 4.87 0.91 -20.96
N TRP A 76 3.89 1.62 -20.39
CA TRP A 76 2.50 1.48 -20.77
C TRP A 76 1.83 2.85 -21.01
N ALA A 77 0.93 2.88 -22.00
CA ALA A 77 0.21 4.09 -22.39
C ALA A 77 -0.87 4.45 -21.35
N ASN A 78 -0.95 5.72 -20.97
CA ASN A 78 -1.98 6.23 -20.07
C ASN A 78 -2.61 7.52 -20.59
N SER A 79 -3.77 7.86 -20.04
CA SER A 79 -4.56 9.05 -20.39
C SER A 79 -3.90 10.39 -20.05
N ARG A 80 -2.73 10.39 -19.39
CA ARG A 80 -1.94 11.60 -19.13
C ARG A 80 -0.81 11.81 -20.13
N GLY A 81 -0.57 10.86 -21.03
CA GLY A 81 0.55 10.93 -21.98
C GLY A 81 1.93 10.97 -21.30
N ARG A 82 2.03 10.50 -20.05
CA ARG A 82 3.32 10.44 -19.32
C ARG A 82 3.92 9.04 -19.45
N ALA A 83 5.23 8.92 -19.53
CA ALA A 83 5.86 7.60 -19.44
C ALA A 83 5.58 7.01 -18.04
N ARG A 84 4.98 5.82 -17.98
CA ARG A 84 4.74 5.09 -16.72
C ARG A 84 5.30 3.68 -16.85
N ARG A 85 5.98 3.26 -15.78
CA ARG A 85 6.67 1.96 -15.64
C ARG A 85 6.17 1.18 -14.41
N THR A 86 5.23 1.78 -13.68
CA THR A 86 4.64 1.19 -12.47
C THR A 86 3.61 0.15 -12.88
N HIS A 87 3.85 -1.08 -12.47
CA HIS A 87 2.91 -2.19 -12.54
C HIS A 87 2.51 -2.56 -11.12
N TRP A 88 1.29 -3.06 -10.95
CA TRP A 88 0.74 -3.29 -9.62
C TRP A 88 -0.05 -4.60 -9.52
N HIS A 89 -0.20 -5.04 -8.28
CA HIS A 89 -1.00 -6.17 -7.86
C HIS A 89 -1.90 -5.75 -6.71
N LEU A 90 -3.08 -6.36 -6.59
CA LEU A 90 -4.01 -6.10 -5.50
C LEU A 90 -3.76 -7.04 -4.33
N VAL A 91 -3.61 -6.47 -3.15
CA VAL A 91 -3.64 -7.18 -1.87
C VAL A 91 -4.81 -6.63 -1.09
N GLY A 92 -5.69 -7.47 -0.53
CA GLY A 92 -6.87 -6.96 0.15
C GLY A 92 -7.66 -8.04 0.86
N ASN A 93 -8.64 -7.59 1.64
CA ASN A 93 -9.62 -8.41 2.34
C ASN A 93 -11.02 -7.82 2.15
N ASP A 94 -11.98 -8.22 2.99
CA ASP A 94 -13.38 -7.77 2.84
C ASP A 94 -13.57 -6.28 3.15
N ARG A 95 -12.53 -5.62 3.70
CA ARG A 95 -12.57 -4.24 4.19
C ARG A 95 -11.70 -3.28 3.40
N VAL A 96 -10.50 -3.69 2.99
CA VAL A 96 -9.51 -2.83 2.33
C VAL A 96 -8.95 -3.46 1.07
N ASN A 97 -8.57 -2.60 0.12
CA ASN A 97 -7.75 -2.97 -1.03
C ASN A 97 -6.43 -2.22 -0.93
N ALA A 98 -5.34 -2.82 -1.38
CA ALA A 98 -4.04 -2.20 -1.43
C ALA A 98 -3.36 -2.49 -2.77
N LEU A 99 -2.73 -1.47 -3.34
CA LEU A 99 -1.95 -1.56 -4.56
C LEU A 99 -0.49 -1.78 -4.18
N ALA A 100 0.00 -3.00 -4.36
CA ALA A 100 1.42 -3.31 -4.26
C ALA A 100 2.08 -3.13 -5.62
N THR A 101 3.09 -2.27 -5.71
CA THR A 101 3.74 -1.92 -6.97
C THR A 101 5.04 -2.69 -7.19
N ASN A 102 5.48 -2.78 -8.44
CA ASN A 102 6.81 -3.26 -8.80
C ASN A 102 7.93 -2.34 -8.23
N ASP A 103 7.65 -1.10 -7.86
CA ASP A 103 8.64 -0.26 -7.15
C ASP A 103 8.81 -0.66 -5.67
N GLY A 104 7.96 -1.56 -5.18
CA GLY A 104 8.00 -2.07 -3.83
C GLY A 104 7.18 -1.26 -2.82
N THR A 105 6.36 -0.34 -3.32
CA THR A 105 5.46 0.51 -2.56
C THR A 105 4.08 -0.14 -2.42
N VAL A 106 3.40 0.15 -1.31
CA VAL A 106 2.02 -0.26 -1.06
C VAL A 106 1.17 0.97 -0.75
N GLU A 107 0.06 1.14 -1.48
CA GLU A 107 -0.94 2.19 -1.27
C GLU A 107 -2.29 1.56 -0.89
N VAL A 108 -2.87 1.94 0.25
CA VAL A 108 -4.14 1.39 0.73
C VAL A 108 -5.30 2.27 0.30
N VAL A 109 -6.37 1.63 -0.18
CA VAL A 109 -7.63 2.22 -0.62
C VAL A 109 -8.78 1.64 0.21
N ASP A 110 -9.61 2.54 0.71
CA ASP A 110 -10.82 2.25 1.49
C ASP A 110 -12.03 2.92 0.82
N GLY A 111 -13.21 2.31 0.91
CA GLY A 111 -14.50 2.83 0.42
C GLY A 111 -15.56 3.08 1.49
N ARG A 112 -15.26 3.04 2.80
CA ARG A 112 -16.28 3.07 3.87
C ARG A 112 -17.12 4.34 3.95
N ARG A 113 -16.50 5.52 3.74
CA ARG A 113 -17.21 6.82 3.67
C ARG A 113 -17.18 7.35 2.25
N THR A 114 -15.97 7.50 1.73
CA THR A 114 -15.68 7.79 0.33
C THR A 114 -14.57 6.87 -0.11
N THR A 115 -14.46 6.59 -1.41
CA THR A 115 -13.25 5.94 -1.92
C THR A 115 -12.07 6.87 -1.69
N GLU A 116 -11.04 6.44 -0.97
CA GLU A 116 -9.87 7.25 -0.65
C GLU A 116 -8.62 6.40 -0.48
N TYR A 117 -7.47 6.97 -0.84
CA TYR A 117 -6.18 6.45 -0.42
C TYR A 117 -5.86 6.89 1.00
N TRP A 118 -5.22 6.03 1.78
CA TRP A 118 -4.69 6.39 3.10
C TRP A 118 -3.32 7.06 3.02
N ASN A 119 -2.52 6.59 2.08
CA ASN A 119 -1.09 6.84 1.97
C ASN A 119 -0.70 6.92 0.48
N ARG A 120 -1.34 7.88 -0.23
CA ARG A 120 -1.14 8.06 -1.67
C ARG A 120 0.32 8.41 -1.98
N VAL A 121 0.91 7.76 -2.98
CA VAL A 121 2.22 8.13 -3.51
C VAL A 121 2.13 9.46 -4.27
N ASP A 122 2.93 10.41 -3.83
CA ASP A 122 3.21 11.69 -4.47
C ASP A 122 4.65 12.10 -4.14
N GLU A 123 5.60 11.57 -4.91
CA GLU A 123 7.04 11.79 -4.67
C GLU A 123 7.41 13.28 -4.71
N GLY A 124 6.69 14.10 -5.48
CA GLY A 124 6.92 15.54 -5.56
C GLY A 124 6.66 16.28 -4.24
N SER A 125 5.81 15.70 -3.38
CA SER A 125 5.51 16.21 -2.04
C SER A 125 6.17 15.37 -0.93
N GLY A 126 7.08 14.46 -1.29
CA GLY A 126 7.75 13.59 -0.31
C GLY A 126 6.89 12.44 0.23
N ASN A 127 5.76 12.13 -0.41
CA ASN A 127 4.91 10.99 -0.06
C ASN A 127 5.27 9.77 -0.92
N TYR A 128 5.67 8.69 -0.27
CA TYR A 128 6.20 7.49 -0.87
C TYR A 128 5.36 6.23 -0.58
N GLY A 129 4.18 6.39 0.02
CA GLY A 129 3.30 5.31 0.44
C GLY A 129 3.88 4.52 1.62
N GLY A 130 3.84 3.19 1.54
CA GLY A 130 4.49 2.33 2.53
C GLY A 130 4.95 1.01 1.93
N GLY A 131 5.08 -0.02 2.77
CA GLY A 131 5.46 -1.36 2.32
C GLY A 131 6.96 -1.55 2.03
N PHE A 132 7.80 -0.60 2.44
CA PHE A 132 9.25 -0.69 2.46
C PHE A 132 9.82 -0.22 3.80
N GLY A 133 11.10 -0.46 4.02
CA GLY A 133 11.77 -0.05 5.24
C GLY A 133 13.27 0.13 5.07
N TYR A 134 13.94 0.28 6.20
CA TYR A 134 15.38 0.53 6.27
C TYR A 134 16.05 -0.46 7.20
N LEU A 135 17.14 -1.07 6.73
CA LEU A 135 18.07 -1.80 7.57
C LEU A 135 19.24 -0.88 7.94
N VAL A 136 19.50 -0.75 9.24
CA VAL A 136 20.58 0.08 9.78
C VAL A 136 21.63 -0.80 10.44
N ASP A 137 22.86 -0.76 9.92
CA ASP A 137 24.02 -1.51 10.43
C ASP A 137 25.16 -0.51 10.69
N GLY A 138 25.27 -0.05 11.93
CA GLY A 138 26.14 1.06 12.31
C GLY A 138 25.82 2.33 11.52
N ALA A 139 26.78 2.82 10.73
CA ALA A 139 26.62 4.03 9.91
C ALA A 139 25.96 3.76 8.53
N ARG A 140 25.74 2.49 8.18
CA ARG A 140 25.14 2.08 6.90
C ARG A 140 23.62 2.03 7.03
N VAL A 141 22.95 2.58 6.03
CA VAL A 141 21.49 2.54 5.89
C VAL A 141 21.18 1.95 4.52
N ALA A 142 20.39 0.89 4.48
CA ALA A 142 19.93 0.26 3.24
C ALA A 142 18.41 0.35 3.15
N CYS A 143 17.90 1.04 2.12
CA CYS A 143 16.48 1.14 1.83
C CYS A 143 16.00 -0.06 0.98
N THR A 144 14.80 -0.57 1.24
CA THR A 144 14.19 -1.64 0.44
C THR A 144 13.22 -1.15 -0.65
N HIS A 145 13.13 0.16 -0.87
CA HIS A 145 12.42 0.75 -2.00
C HIS A 145 13.23 0.57 -3.29
N TRP A 146 12.58 0.25 -4.42
CA TRP A 146 13.28 -0.09 -5.67
C TRP A 146 14.28 0.97 -6.10
N ALA A 147 13.87 2.24 -6.21
CA ALA A 147 14.73 3.30 -6.70
C ALA A 147 15.92 3.66 -5.78
N ASP A 148 15.84 3.27 -4.51
CA ASP A 148 16.74 3.77 -3.45
C ASP A 148 17.60 2.68 -2.83
N ARG A 149 17.42 1.44 -3.28
CA ARG A 149 18.26 0.31 -2.89
C ARG A 149 19.72 0.60 -3.27
N PRO A 150 20.71 0.06 -2.52
CA PRO A 150 22.11 0.12 -2.94
C PRO A 150 22.28 -0.31 -4.40
N LEU A 151 23.18 0.36 -5.12
CA LEU A 151 23.44 0.07 -6.54
C LEU A 151 23.77 -1.43 -6.70
N ASP A 152 23.18 -2.05 -7.71
CA ASP A 152 23.28 -3.49 -8.01
C ASP A 152 22.68 -4.45 -6.98
N ALA A 153 22.08 -3.96 -5.89
CA ALA A 153 21.37 -4.80 -4.93
C ALA A 153 20.17 -5.50 -5.61
N PRO A 154 20.13 -6.85 -5.64
CA PRO A 154 18.98 -7.55 -6.17
C PRO A 154 17.74 -7.29 -5.32
N LEU A 155 16.61 -7.05 -5.98
CA LEU A 155 15.30 -6.94 -5.36
C LEU A 155 14.30 -7.82 -6.11
N ASP A 156 14.07 -9.02 -5.59
CA ASP A 156 13.08 -9.95 -6.14
C ASP A 156 11.68 -9.52 -5.67
N ARG A 157 10.69 -9.60 -6.55
CA ARG A 157 9.30 -9.19 -6.28
C ARG A 157 8.36 -10.29 -6.72
N ARG A 158 7.49 -10.73 -5.82
CA ARG A 158 6.51 -11.78 -6.06
C ARG A 158 5.12 -11.29 -5.68
N PHE A 159 4.20 -11.36 -6.63
CA PHE A 159 2.77 -11.09 -6.43
C PHE A 159 2.03 -12.40 -6.17
N GLU A 160 1.45 -12.56 -4.99
CA GLU A 160 0.84 -13.81 -4.52
C GLU A 160 -0.66 -13.61 -4.30
N ILE A 161 -1.47 -14.66 -4.36
CA ILE A 161 -2.88 -14.53 -3.96
C ILE A 161 -2.97 -14.04 -2.50
N GLY A 162 -3.51 -12.83 -2.34
CA GLY A 162 -3.67 -12.15 -1.05
C GLY A 162 -2.36 -11.66 -0.44
N GLY A 163 -1.29 -11.51 -1.24
CA GLY A 163 0.00 -11.10 -0.71
C GLY A 163 0.98 -10.52 -1.72
N PHE A 164 1.99 -9.85 -1.18
CA PHE A 164 3.12 -9.31 -1.92
C PHE A 164 4.40 -9.57 -1.16
N THR A 165 5.37 -10.22 -1.78
CA THR A 165 6.67 -10.53 -1.18
C THR A 165 7.78 -9.80 -1.91
N LYS A 166 8.66 -9.14 -1.16
CA LYS A 166 9.94 -8.59 -1.63
C LYS A 166 11.09 -9.35 -0.98
N ARG A 167 12.19 -9.51 -1.72
CA ARG A 167 13.44 -10.02 -1.19
C ARG A 167 14.57 -9.12 -1.64
N ALA A 168 15.11 -8.36 -0.70
CA ALA A 168 16.22 -7.46 -0.91
C ALA A 168 17.51 -8.09 -0.36
N ARG A 169 18.63 -7.93 -1.07
CA ARG A 169 19.95 -8.41 -0.64
C ARG A 169 20.94 -7.25 -0.64
N PHE A 170 21.58 -7.01 0.51
CA PHE A 170 22.53 -5.92 0.71
C PHE A 170 23.76 -6.43 1.45
N ASP A 171 24.92 -6.50 0.79
CA ASP A 171 26.14 -7.00 1.42
C ASP A 171 25.91 -8.37 2.09
N ARG A 172 26.03 -8.46 3.42
CA ARG A 172 25.78 -9.66 4.23
C ARG A 172 24.31 -9.91 4.58
N TRP A 173 23.40 -9.01 4.22
CA TRP A 173 22.02 -9.02 4.69
C TRP A 173 21.07 -9.51 3.61
N GLU A 174 20.16 -10.41 3.98
CA GLU A 174 18.94 -10.65 3.21
C GLU A 174 17.74 -10.20 4.02
N VAL A 175 16.86 -9.41 3.40
CA VAL A 175 15.60 -8.97 3.98
C VAL A 175 14.47 -9.51 3.10
N VAL A 176 13.58 -10.31 3.68
CA VAL A 176 12.35 -10.76 3.02
C VAL A 176 11.17 -10.07 3.70
N GLU A 177 10.44 -9.27 2.93
CA GLU A 177 9.27 -8.54 3.41
C GLU A 177 8.02 -9.13 2.79
N ARG A 178 7.00 -9.43 3.59
CA ARG A 178 5.69 -9.89 3.11
C ARG A 178 4.61 -8.94 3.57
N THR A 179 3.79 -8.48 2.64
CA THR A 179 2.59 -7.68 2.90
C THR A 179 1.38 -8.55 2.61
N ARG A 180 0.45 -8.65 3.55
CA ARG A 180 -0.78 -9.44 3.43
C ARG A 180 -1.93 -8.70 4.07
N ALA A 181 -3.13 -8.87 3.54
CA ALA A 181 -4.35 -8.50 4.24
C ALA A 181 -4.86 -9.74 5.00
N PRO A 182 -5.04 -9.69 6.33
CA PRO A 182 -5.70 -10.76 7.06
C PRO A 182 -7.11 -11.02 6.54
N PHE A 183 -7.56 -12.27 6.58
CA PHE A 183 -8.96 -12.59 6.24
C PHE A 183 -9.93 -11.90 7.20
N GLY A 184 -11.09 -11.51 6.69
CA GLY A 184 -12.14 -10.84 7.44
C GLY A 184 -12.20 -9.35 7.17
N THR A 185 -12.75 -8.62 8.15
CA THR A 185 -13.17 -7.23 8.01
C THR A 185 -12.24 -6.21 8.66
N ASP A 186 -11.10 -6.64 9.19
CA ASP A 186 -10.16 -5.73 9.83
C ASP A 186 -9.50 -4.83 8.78
N ALA A 187 -9.51 -3.51 9.02
CA ALA A 187 -8.95 -2.53 8.11
C ALA A 187 -7.42 -2.42 8.25
N VAL A 188 -6.70 -3.54 8.10
CA VAL A 188 -5.27 -3.63 8.36
C VAL A 188 -4.52 -4.42 7.30
N LEU A 189 -3.24 -4.08 7.15
CA LEU A 189 -2.24 -4.89 6.47
C LEU A 189 -1.24 -5.44 7.49
N LEU A 190 -0.98 -6.74 7.41
CA LEU A 190 0.10 -7.41 8.11
C LEU A 190 1.38 -7.33 7.29
N ARG A 191 2.44 -6.86 7.93
CA ARG A 191 3.80 -6.78 7.39
C ARG A 191 4.68 -7.74 8.16
N GLU A 192 5.25 -8.73 7.48
CA GLU A 192 6.19 -9.69 8.07
C GLU A 192 7.58 -9.47 7.48
N ILE A 193 8.55 -9.13 8.32
CA ILE A 193 9.93 -8.84 7.92
C ILE A 193 10.81 -9.96 8.46
N ALA A 194 11.53 -10.65 7.58
CA ALA A 194 12.54 -11.63 7.95
C ALA A 194 13.93 -11.10 7.56
N ILE A 195 14.81 -10.94 8.54
CA ILE A 195 16.17 -10.43 8.35
C ILE A 195 17.14 -11.56 8.64
N THR A 196 18.00 -11.87 7.67
CA THR A 196 19.01 -12.92 7.76
C THR A 196 20.42 -12.33 7.73
N ASN A 197 21.23 -12.67 8.73
CA ASN A 197 22.67 -12.40 8.73
C ASN A 197 23.41 -13.49 7.95
N ARG A 198 23.94 -13.19 6.77
CA ARG A 198 24.72 -14.12 5.95
C ARG A 198 26.23 -14.00 6.13
N GLY A 199 26.69 -13.15 7.04
CA GLY A 199 28.11 -13.06 7.40
C GLY A 199 28.47 -14.03 8.52
N ASP A 200 29.69 -13.88 9.05
CA ASP A 200 30.36 -14.82 9.95
C ASP A 200 30.45 -14.35 11.42
N ASP A 201 30.09 -13.10 11.70
CA ASP A 201 30.00 -12.53 13.05
C ASP A 201 28.57 -12.07 13.43
N ALA A 202 28.30 -12.05 14.74
CA ALA A 202 27.04 -11.55 15.28
C ALA A 202 26.96 -10.02 15.14
N ARG A 203 25.75 -9.49 14.92
CA ARG A 203 25.51 -8.07 14.68
C ARG A 203 24.23 -7.60 15.36
N ASP A 204 24.30 -6.39 15.89
CA ASP A 204 23.14 -5.63 16.33
C ASP A 204 22.78 -4.63 15.23
N VAL A 205 21.59 -4.79 14.65
CA VAL A 205 21.07 -3.94 13.59
C VAL A 205 19.71 -3.39 13.97
N GLN A 206 19.25 -2.37 13.26
CA GLN A 206 17.92 -1.81 13.47
C GLN A 206 17.09 -1.99 12.22
N TRP A 207 15.81 -2.29 12.40
CA TRP A 207 14.82 -2.21 11.34
C TRP A 207 13.96 -0.97 11.56
N VAL A 208 13.75 -0.19 10.50
CA VAL A 208 12.80 0.92 10.48
C VAL A 208 11.68 0.58 9.50
N GLU A 209 10.50 0.28 10.02
CA GLU A 209 9.29 0.11 9.20
C GLU A 209 8.72 1.50 8.90
N PHE A 210 8.36 1.75 7.63
CA PHE A 210 7.93 3.05 7.16
C PHE A 210 6.59 2.99 6.41
N TRP A 211 5.70 3.89 6.80
CA TRP A 211 4.46 4.23 6.11
C TRP A 211 4.28 5.75 6.17
N ASP A 212 3.61 6.35 5.19
CA ASP A 212 3.22 7.76 5.26
C ASP A 212 1.72 7.96 5.51
N TRP A 213 1.39 9.20 5.87
CA TRP A 213 0.03 9.71 5.87
C TRP A 213 -0.14 10.60 4.64
N ASN A 214 -0.96 10.18 3.68
CA ASN A 214 -1.35 11.03 2.57
C ASN A 214 -2.76 10.66 2.12
N LEU A 215 -3.73 11.10 2.92
CA LEU A 215 -5.14 10.87 2.65
C LEU A 215 -5.52 11.52 1.32
N HIS A 216 -6.12 10.76 0.41
CA HIS A 216 -6.49 11.30 -0.90
C HIS A 216 -7.82 10.74 -1.39
N GLY A 217 -8.88 11.54 -1.32
CA GLY A 217 -10.22 11.16 -1.75
C GLY A 217 -10.33 10.98 -3.27
N ILE A 218 -10.82 9.83 -3.72
CA ILE A 218 -11.15 9.54 -5.12
C ILE A 218 -12.59 9.98 -5.37
N GLN A 219 -12.75 11.19 -5.92
CA GLN A 219 -14.07 11.70 -6.33
C GLN A 219 -14.42 11.23 -7.74
N ALA A 220 -15.63 10.70 -7.92
CA ALA A 220 -16.15 10.35 -9.25
C ALA A 220 -16.25 11.62 -10.11
N THR A 221 -15.33 11.76 -11.07
CA THR A 221 -15.34 12.88 -12.03
C THR A 221 -15.64 12.30 -13.41
N PRO A 222 -16.80 12.59 -14.02
CA PRO A 222 -17.12 12.08 -15.34
C PRO A 222 -16.11 12.64 -16.36
N PHE A 223 -15.48 11.76 -17.12
CA PHE A 223 -14.61 12.09 -18.26
C PHE A 223 -13.26 12.80 -17.94
N ALA A 224 -12.70 12.62 -16.75
CA ALA A 224 -11.39 13.19 -16.43
C ALA A 224 -10.24 12.54 -17.24
N ALA A 225 -9.70 13.27 -18.21
CA ALA A 225 -8.49 12.93 -18.95
C ALA A 225 -7.57 14.16 -19.11
N GLY A 226 -6.26 13.91 -19.25
CA GLY A 226 -5.28 14.99 -19.46
C GLY A 226 -5.32 16.08 -18.36
N PRO A 227 -5.27 17.38 -18.71
CA PRO A 227 -5.21 18.48 -17.74
C PRO A 227 -6.39 18.54 -16.75
N LEU A 228 -7.57 18.05 -17.13
CA LEU A 228 -8.73 18.03 -16.23
C LEU A 228 -8.49 17.09 -15.05
N LEU A 229 -7.77 15.98 -15.28
CA LEU A 229 -7.38 15.05 -14.23
C LEU A 229 -6.41 15.69 -13.23
N ASP A 230 -5.42 16.44 -13.73
CA ASP A 230 -4.44 17.13 -12.89
C ASP A 230 -5.11 18.24 -12.03
N ALA A 231 -6.10 18.96 -12.58
CA ALA A 231 -6.90 19.93 -11.81
C ALA A 231 -7.74 19.28 -10.71
N THR A 232 -8.35 18.12 -11.00
CA THR A 232 -9.07 17.32 -10.00
C THR A 232 -8.14 16.86 -8.88
N GLU A 233 -6.91 16.43 -9.20
CA GLU A 233 -5.91 16.06 -8.18
C GLU A 233 -5.49 17.24 -7.32
N ALA A 234 -5.24 18.41 -7.92
CA ALA A 234 -4.91 19.61 -7.17
C ALA A 234 -6.05 20.02 -6.20
N SER A 235 -7.31 19.91 -6.63
CA SER A 235 -8.47 20.18 -5.76
C SER A 235 -8.56 19.20 -4.58
N ARG A 236 -8.25 17.92 -4.82
CA ARG A 236 -8.22 16.89 -3.78
C ARG A 236 -7.08 17.13 -2.80
N ALA A 237 -5.88 17.42 -3.29
CA ALA A 237 -4.74 17.78 -2.44
C ALA A 237 -5.00 19.05 -1.62
N ALA A 238 -5.69 20.04 -2.21
CA ALA A 238 -6.08 21.26 -1.48
C ALA A 238 -7.07 20.98 -0.35
N PHE A 239 -7.94 19.97 -0.48
CA PHE A 239 -8.87 19.57 0.58
C PHE A 239 -8.14 19.11 1.84
N ASN A 240 -6.96 18.50 1.71
CA ASN A 240 -6.17 18.10 2.88
C ASN A 240 -5.79 19.30 3.76
N GLY A 241 -5.69 20.50 3.19
CA GLY A 241 -5.51 21.74 3.97
C GLY A 241 -6.69 22.10 4.89
N SER A 242 -7.78 21.33 4.85
CA SER A 242 -8.91 21.45 5.78
C SER A 242 -8.66 20.71 7.09
N PHE A 243 -7.55 19.99 7.23
CA PHE A 243 -7.24 19.18 8.39
C PHE A 243 -5.96 19.63 9.10
N ARG A 244 -5.94 19.37 10.41
CA ARG A 244 -4.79 19.44 11.29
C ARG A 244 -4.45 18.05 11.77
N LEU A 245 -3.18 17.68 11.67
CA LEU A 245 -2.65 16.39 12.06
C LEU A 245 -2.10 16.44 13.48
N ARG A 246 -2.33 15.35 14.21
CA ARG A 246 -1.70 15.06 15.49
C ARG A 246 -1.23 13.61 15.52
N SER A 247 -0.08 13.34 16.11
CA SER A 247 0.38 11.99 16.43
C SER A 247 0.40 11.72 17.92
N ALA A 248 0.37 10.44 18.25
CA ALA A 248 0.68 9.93 19.57
C ALA A 248 1.26 8.53 19.44
N TYR A 249 2.29 8.25 20.24
CA TYR A 249 2.78 6.88 20.44
C TYR A 249 2.15 6.29 21.70
N ASP A 250 1.58 5.10 21.56
CA ASP A 250 1.03 4.29 22.64
C ASP A 250 2.01 3.16 22.96
N GLU A 251 2.72 3.31 24.09
CA GLU A 251 3.66 2.30 24.58
C GLU A 251 2.99 0.96 24.89
N GLY A 252 1.74 0.97 25.36
CA GLY A 252 1.02 -0.24 25.74
C GLY A 252 0.68 -1.14 24.55
N ASN A 253 0.42 -0.53 23.39
CA ASN A 253 0.13 -1.22 22.14
C ASN A 253 1.31 -1.20 21.14
N ALA A 254 2.46 -0.64 21.54
CA ALA A 254 3.61 -0.42 20.65
C ALA A 254 3.22 0.23 19.31
N ALA A 255 2.31 1.21 19.36
CA ALA A 255 1.61 1.75 18.19
C ALA A 255 1.80 3.26 18.06
N LEU A 256 2.28 3.70 16.90
CA LEU A 256 2.24 5.10 16.50
C LEU A 256 0.94 5.38 15.76
N ARG A 257 0.20 6.41 16.18
CA ARG A 257 -1.06 6.83 15.58
C ARG A 257 -0.95 8.24 15.01
N VAL A 258 -1.57 8.49 13.85
CA VAL A 258 -1.75 9.82 13.26
C VAL A 258 -3.25 10.05 13.03
N GLU A 259 -3.76 11.12 13.64
CA GLU A 259 -5.14 11.57 13.57
C GLU A 259 -5.26 12.86 12.76
N ALA A 260 -6.35 13.00 12.00
CA ALA A 260 -6.71 14.24 11.35
C ALA A 260 -7.97 14.82 12.00
N SER A 261 -7.93 16.10 12.35
CA SER A 261 -9.07 16.87 12.85
C SER A 261 -9.34 18.05 11.92
N LEU A 262 -10.58 18.53 11.85
CA LEU A 262 -10.87 19.69 11.00
C LEU A 262 -10.15 20.93 11.54
N ALA A 263 -9.55 21.70 10.64
CA ALA A 263 -8.93 22.97 10.99
C ALA A 263 -9.98 23.97 11.52
N PRO A 264 -9.59 24.89 12.43
CA PRO A 264 -10.51 25.90 12.95
C PRO A 264 -11.23 26.67 11.84
N GLY A 265 -12.56 26.79 11.96
CA GLY A 265 -13.39 27.51 11.00
C GLY A 265 -13.80 26.72 9.76
N VAL A 266 -13.32 25.48 9.58
CA VAL A 266 -13.83 24.58 8.52
C VAL A 266 -15.18 24.02 8.94
N ALA A 267 -16.22 24.33 8.15
CA ALA A 267 -17.54 23.73 8.32
C ALA A 267 -17.57 22.32 7.73
N ALA A 268 -18.20 21.38 8.43
CA ALA A 268 -18.47 20.03 7.94
C ALA A 268 -19.96 19.69 8.08
N PRO A 269 -20.54 18.94 7.12
CA PRO A 269 -21.87 18.37 7.27
C PRO A 269 -21.95 17.46 8.50
N PRO A 270 -23.12 17.28 9.15
CA PRO A 270 -23.28 16.32 10.23
C PRO A 270 -22.76 14.92 9.87
N ARG A 271 -22.13 14.24 10.84
CA ARG A 271 -21.40 12.97 10.63
C ARG A 271 -22.25 11.84 10.03
N ASP A 272 -23.56 11.90 10.28
CA ASP A 272 -24.61 10.96 9.87
C ASP A 272 -25.31 11.34 8.56
N GLN A 273 -24.92 12.45 7.93
CA GLN A 273 -25.46 12.89 6.64
C GLN A 273 -24.51 12.55 5.47
N PRO A 274 -25.05 12.37 4.25
CA PRO A 274 -24.23 12.24 3.06
C PRO A 274 -23.33 13.47 2.87
N ALA A 275 -22.07 13.22 2.51
CA ALA A 275 -21.09 14.24 2.16
C ALA A 275 -20.37 13.86 0.86
N ASP A 276 -19.95 14.87 0.10
CA ASP A 276 -19.19 14.70 -1.15
C ASP A 276 -17.70 14.36 -0.91
N ARG A 277 -17.26 14.52 0.34
CA ARG A 277 -15.88 14.33 0.82
C ARG A 277 -15.90 13.73 2.22
N ASN A 278 -14.81 13.09 2.59
CA ASN A 278 -14.63 12.57 3.94
C ASN A 278 -14.11 13.67 4.88
N TYR A 279 -15.02 14.32 5.62
CA TYR A 279 -14.67 15.30 6.68
C TYR A 279 -14.27 14.64 8.01
N TYR A 280 -14.34 13.31 8.08
CA TYR A 280 -14.18 12.54 9.31
C TYR A 280 -13.27 11.32 9.09
N PRO A 281 -12.03 11.50 8.61
CA PRO A 281 -11.12 10.39 8.40
C PRO A 281 -10.81 9.71 9.74
N ALA A 282 -10.78 8.37 9.73
CA ALA A 282 -10.30 7.60 10.86
C ALA A 282 -8.77 7.73 10.98
N PRO A 283 -8.21 7.63 12.19
CA PRO A 283 -6.76 7.63 12.39
C PRO A 283 -6.09 6.50 11.63
N LEU A 284 -4.86 6.75 11.17
CA LEU A 284 -3.94 5.70 10.75
C LEU A 284 -3.08 5.29 11.92
N PHE A 285 -2.70 4.01 11.98
CA PHE A 285 -1.72 3.53 12.95
C PHE A 285 -0.70 2.59 12.28
N LEU A 286 0.48 2.55 12.89
CA LEU A 286 1.51 1.53 12.66
C LEU A 286 1.89 0.94 14.02
N ALA A 287 1.75 -0.37 14.17
CA ALA A 287 2.04 -1.09 15.41
C ALA A 287 3.10 -2.17 15.18
N SER A 288 4.02 -2.33 16.11
CA SER A 288 4.96 -3.45 16.14
C SER A 288 4.42 -4.58 17.02
N LEU A 289 4.40 -5.81 16.51
CA LEU A 289 3.77 -6.95 17.21
C LEU A 289 4.76 -7.83 17.99
N ASP A 290 6.04 -7.77 17.62
CA ASP A 290 7.05 -8.72 18.14
C ASP A 290 8.17 -8.04 18.93
N ALA A 291 8.37 -6.74 18.76
CA ALA A 291 9.46 -6.01 19.37
C ALA A 291 9.01 -4.60 19.75
N ALA A 292 9.31 -4.17 20.97
CA ALA A 292 9.06 -2.78 21.38
C ALA A 292 9.93 -1.82 20.56
N PRO A 293 9.34 -0.86 19.82
CA PRO A 293 10.08 0.22 19.22
C PRO A 293 10.83 1.03 20.28
N PHE A 294 12.09 1.38 20.00
CA PHE A 294 12.88 2.27 20.87
C PHE A 294 12.83 3.73 20.40
N ALA A 295 12.32 3.97 19.19
CA ALA A 295 12.10 5.29 18.63
C ALA A 295 10.99 5.25 17.57
N HIS A 296 10.33 6.39 17.37
CA HIS A 296 9.27 6.57 16.37
C HIS A 296 9.36 7.95 15.73
N ASP A 297 8.94 8.09 14.48
CA ASP A 297 8.86 9.40 13.83
C ASP A 297 7.50 9.61 13.20
N ALA A 298 6.95 10.81 13.40
CA ALA A 298 5.67 11.22 12.85
C ALA A 298 5.73 12.46 11.94
N ASP A 299 6.85 13.20 11.95
CA ASP A 299 7.05 14.38 11.11
C ASP A 299 7.91 14.03 9.89
N GLN A 300 7.34 14.19 8.69
CA GLN A 300 7.99 13.82 7.43
C GLN A 300 9.27 14.64 7.19
N ALA A 301 9.23 15.95 7.43
CA ALA A 301 10.36 16.84 7.18
C ALA A 301 11.50 16.56 8.17
N ALA A 302 11.17 16.30 9.44
CA ALA A 302 12.15 15.93 10.45
C ALA A 302 12.75 14.53 10.19
N PHE A 303 11.95 13.58 9.68
CA PHE A 303 12.38 12.23 9.36
C PHE A 303 13.37 12.21 8.19
N PHE A 304 12.96 12.74 7.03
CA PHE A 304 13.79 12.72 5.83
C PHE A 304 14.94 13.72 5.88
N GLY A 305 14.66 14.96 6.29
CA GLY A 305 15.61 16.07 6.27
C GLY A 305 16.34 16.18 4.93
N ASP A 306 17.63 16.51 4.97
CA ASP A 306 18.46 16.62 3.76
C ASP A 306 18.81 15.26 3.13
N GLY A 307 18.56 14.16 3.86
CA GLY A 307 18.90 12.81 3.45
C GLY A 307 17.90 12.18 2.47
N GLY A 308 16.68 12.70 2.42
CA GLY A 308 15.61 12.20 1.56
C GLY A 308 15.20 10.75 1.85
N ARG A 309 14.43 10.15 0.93
CA ARG A 309 13.92 8.78 1.08
C ARG A 309 15.04 7.75 1.17
N ALA A 310 16.10 7.85 0.36
CA ALA A 310 17.14 6.82 0.33
C ALA A 310 17.92 6.70 1.64
N ARG A 311 18.08 7.81 2.37
CA ARG A 311 18.92 7.86 3.57
C ARG A 311 18.41 8.89 4.59
N PRO A 312 17.24 8.67 5.23
CA PRO A 312 16.59 9.65 6.08
C PRO A 312 17.52 10.20 7.16
N GLU A 313 17.56 11.53 7.30
CA GLU A 313 18.47 12.21 8.22
C GLU A 313 18.23 11.80 9.67
N ALA A 314 16.98 11.55 10.07
CA ALA A 314 16.65 11.10 11.42
C ALA A 314 17.27 9.74 11.76
N ILE A 315 17.35 8.83 10.77
CA ILE A 315 18.03 7.53 10.90
C ILE A 315 19.54 7.74 11.01
N VAL A 316 20.13 8.50 10.08
CA VAL A 316 21.59 8.71 10.03
C VAL A 316 22.12 9.39 11.28
N LYS A 317 21.39 10.38 11.79
CA LYS A 317 21.78 11.13 13.01
C LYS A 317 21.39 10.39 14.29
N GLY A 318 20.70 9.25 14.20
CA GLY A 318 20.21 8.54 15.38
C GLY A 318 19.29 9.40 16.24
N ARG A 319 18.47 10.27 15.63
CA ARG A 319 17.56 11.14 16.38
C ARG A 319 16.57 10.29 17.18
N GLY A 320 16.18 10.79 18.36
CA GLY A 320 15.08 10.24 19.15
C GLY A 320 13.74 10.47 18.48
N SER A 321 12.65 10.16 19.19
CA SER A 321 11.33 10.19 18.60
C SER A 321 10.85 11.60 18.22
N THR A 322 10.03 11.67 17.17
CA THR A 322 9.32 12.88 16.76
C THR A 322 7.81 12.65 16.77
N ASP A 323 7.10 13.58 17.40
CA ASP A 323 5.64 13.64 17.40
C ASP A 323 5.17 14.93 16.72
N VAL A 324 3.96 14.87 16.18
CA VAL A 324 3.25 15.96 15.54
C VAL A 324 2.14 16.41 16.48
N ALA A 325 2.22 17.62 17.01
CA ALA A 325 1.15 18.16 17.86
C ALA A 325 0.02 18.80 17.04
N ASP A 326 0.40 19.53 15.99
CA ASP A 326 -0.52 20.31 15.15
C ASP A 326 0.15 20.67 13.81
N LEU A 327 0.00 19.82 12.78
CA LEU A 327 0.51 20.08 11.43
C LEU A 327 -0.63 20.31 10.42
N ASP A 328 -0.42 21.22 9.45
CA ASP A 328 -1.33 21.34 8.30
C ASP A 328 -1.26 20.06 7.48
N ALA A 329 -2.38 19.39 7.20
CA ALA A 329 -2.33 18.13 6.48
C ALA A 329 -2.06 18.27 4.97
N ARG A 330 -2.00 19.50 4.44
CA ARG A 330 -1.65 19.77 3.05
C ARG A 330 -0.30 19.17 2.69
N GLY A 331 -0.27 18.39 1.60
CA GLY A 331 0.94 17.74 1.13
C GLY A 331 1.34 16.48 1.91
N GLY A 332 0.54 16.03 2.88
CA GLY A 332 0.79 14.78 3.62
C GLY A 332 2.04 14.79 4.52
N PRO A 333 2.28 15.82 5.36
CA PRO A 333 3.58 15.98 6.02
C PRO A 333 3.79 15.06 7.24
N ALA A 334 2.97 14.04 7.42
CA ALA A 334 3.12 13.09 8.51
C ALA A 334 3.57 11.72 8.00
N VAL A 335 4.37 11.04 8.82
CA VAL A 335 4.80 9.66 8.58
C VAL A 335 4.41 8.79 9.77
N LEU A 336 4.50 7.48 9.60
CA LEU A 336 4.45 6.50 10.65
C LEU A 336 5.70 5.63 10.49
N ALA A 337 6.74 5.96 11.25
CA ALA A 337 7.99 5.19 11.26
C ALA A 337 8.26 4.62 12.65
N LEU A 338 8.53 3.30 12.74
CA LEU A 338 8.90 2.62 13.99
C LEU A 338 10.29 2.01 13.85
N ARG A 339 11.16 2.22 14.85
CA ARG A 339 12.51 1.65 14.89
C ARG A 339 12.62 0.56 15.94
N VAL A 340 13.00 -0.64 15.54
CA VAL A 340 13.12 -1.81 16.41
C VAL A 340 14.54 -2.38 16.37
N PRO A 341 15.08 -2.89 17.49
CA PRO A 341 16.42 -3.49 17.53
C PRO A 341 16.37 -4.97 17.12
N VAL A 342 17.41 -5.45 16.45
CA VAL A 342 17.50 -6.81 15.93
C VAL A 342 18.93 -7.34 16.09
N MET A 343 19.13 -8.15 17.13
CA MET A 343 20.39 -8.88 17.33
C MET A 343 20.38 -10.18 16.52
N LEU A 344 21.37 -10.41 15.66
CA LEU A 344 21.44 -11.59 14.79
C LEU A 344 22.83 -12.25 14.85
N ALA A 345 22.87 -13.52 15.26
CA ALA A 345 24.05 -14.37 15.15
C ALA A 345 24.38 -14.70 13.66
N PRO A 346 25.59 -15.21 13.35
CA PRO A 346 25.92 -15.68 12.01
C PRO A 346 24.93 -16.73 11.51
N GLY A 347 24.39 -16.54 10.31
CA GLY A 347 23.38 -17.43 9.70
C GLY A 347 21.98 -17.32 10.30
N GLU A 348 21.78 -16.54 11.37
CA GLU A 348 20.47 -16.42 12.02
C GLU A 348 19.49 -15.65 11.13
N THR A 349 18.21 -16.05 11.20
CA THR A 349 17.09 -15.28 10.66
C THR A 349 16.13 -14.93 11.77
N LYS A 350 15.85 -13.64 11.97
CA LYS A 350 14.79 -13.16 12.87
C LYS A 350 13.62 -12.62 12.08
N ARG A 351 12.43 -12.78 12.66
CA ARG A 351 11.17 -12.28 12.10
C ARG A 351 10.56 -11.25 13.02
N ILE A 352 10.02 -10.19 12.43
CA ILE A 352 9.34 -9.09 13.10
C ILE A 352 8.10 -8.76 12.30
N ARG A 353 6.98 -8.55 12.98
CA ARG A 353 5.70 -8.25 12.36
C ARG A 353 5.20 -6.87 12.75
N PHE A 354 4.54 -6.22 11.81
CA PHE A 354 3.88 -4.93 11.99
C PHE A 354 2.45 -4.98 11.46
N LEU A 355 1.56 -4.19 12.07
CA LEU A 355 0.24 -3.88 11.53
C LEU A 355 0.21 -2.43 11.10
N PHE A 356 -0.19 -2.18 9.86
CA PHE A 356 -0.55 -0.86 9.38
C PHE A 356 -2.04 -0.82 9.07
N GLY A 357 -2.78 0.16 9.61
CA GLY A 357 -4.21 0.17 9.36
C GLY A 357 -4.98 1.32 9.98
N ARG A 358 -6.30 1.11 10.04
CA ARG A 358 -7.26 1.99 10.72
C ARG A 358 -8.00 1.19 11.79
N PRO A 359 -8.28 1.78 12.96
CA PRO A 359 -9.17 1.15 13.92
C PRO A 359 -10.62 1.20 13.40
N ASP A 360 -11.42 0.19 13.74
CA ASP A 360 -12.83 0.11 13.31
C ASP A 360 -13.75 1.08 14.07
N ASP A 361 -13.35 1.45 15.28
CA ASP A 361 -13.93 2.54 16.07
C ASP A 361 -12.81 3.44 16.62
N VAL A 362 -13.04 4.76 16.65
CA VAL A 362 -12.04 5.76 17.08
C VAL A 362 -11.66 5.55 18.56
N ALA A 363 -12.49 4.84 19.32
CA ALA A 363 -12.31 4.55 20.73
C ALA A 363 -11.48 3.29 21.04
N GLU A 364 -11.22 2.41 20.08
CA GLU A 364 -10.54 1.13 20.34
C GLU A 364 -9.46 0.87 19.29
N ILE A 365 -8.20 0.96 19.70
CA ILE A 365 -7.19 0.06 19.16
C ILE A 365 -7.52 -1.29 19.83
N PRO A 366 -7.82 -2.36 19.08
CA PRO A 366 -8.04 -3.65 19.72
C PRO A 366 -6.83 -3.94 20.62
N ALA A 367 -7.07 -4.26 21.88
CA ALA A 367 -6.05 -4.82 22.75
C ALA A 367 -5.58 -6.11 22.05
N LEU A 368 -4.36 -6.09 21.52
CA LEU A 368 -3.77 -7.20 20.77
C LEU A 368 -3.23 -8.27 21.71
#